data_AF-A0A925YSW5-F1
#
_entry.id   AF-A0A925YSW5-F1
#
_cell.length_a   1.000
_cell.length_b   1.000
_cell.length_c   1.000
_cell.angle_alpha   90.00
_cell.angle_beta   90.00
_cell.angle_gamma   90.00
#
_symmetry.space_group_name_H-M   'P 1'
#
loop_
_entity.id
_entity.type
_entity.pdbx_description
1 polymer ?
#
loop_
_entity_poly.entity_id
_entity_poly.type
_entity_poly.pdbx_seq_one_letter_code
_entity_poly.pdbx_strand_id
1 'polypeptide(L)'
;MGNRDDLIERTEKFANDVRQWVRSLPRTISNAEDVKQLVRSSGSVAANQIEADNALGDKDRLMKFRICRKEARESGLWIRLLDAGANEALQQEKIRLNDESSQFVKIYSTIINRLGG
;
A
#
# COMPACT_ATOMS: atom_id res chain seq x y z
N MET A 1 -2.11 18.73 -11.92
CA MET A 1 -1.79 17.29 -11.92
C MET A 1 -0.69 17.11 -10.91
N GLY A 2 -0.93 16.37 -9.81
CA GLY A 2 0.11 16.06 -8.84
C GLY A 2 1.28 15.38 -9.56
N ASN A 3 2.50 15.82 -9.25
CA ASN A 3 3.71 15.42 -9.97
C ASN A 3 3.86 13.89 -9.93
N ARG A 4 4.33 13.24 -11.00
CA ARG A 4 4.45 11.77 -11.03
C ARG A 4 5.37 11.26 -9.91
N ASP A 5 6.41 12.04 -9.62
CA ASP A 5 7.38 11.83 -8.55
C ASP A 5 6.70 11.78 -7.17
N ASP A 6 5.63 12.55 -6.97
CA ASP A 6 4.84 12.59 -5.72
C ASP A 6 4.23 11.21 -5.42
N LEU A 7 3.76 10.46 -6.43
CA LEU A 7 3.14 9.17 -6.19
C LEU A 7 4.18 8.07 -5.89
N ILE A 8 5.36 8.10 -6.52
CA ILE A 8 6.45 7.17 -6.22
C ILE A 8 6.87 7.37 -4.76
N GLU A 9 7.25 8.59 -4.38
CA GLU A 9 7.68 8.94 -3.02
C GLU A 9 6.60 8.59 -1.99
N ARG A 10 5.33 8.86 -2.30
CA ARG A 10 4.21 8.56 -1.42
C ARG A 10 4.01 7.07 -1.20
N THR A 11 4.15 6.24 -2.24
CA THR A 11 4.05 4.77 -2.08
C THR A 11 5.24 4.18 -1.32
N GLU A 12 6.45 4.70 -1.54
CA GLU A 12 7.63 4.31 -0.77
C GLU A 12 7.49 4.70 0.70
N LYS A 13 7.03 5.92 0.97
CA LYS A 13 6.74 6.40 2.31
C LYS A 13 5.72 5.51 3.00
N PHE A 14 4.62 5.16 2.33
CA PHE A 14 3.63 4.22 2.88
C PHE A 14 4.26 2.88 3.27
N ALA A 15 5.09 2.30 2.40
CA ALA A 15 5.77 1.04 2.69
C ALA A 15 6.77 1.14 3.87
N ASN A 16 7.42 2.29 4.03
CA ASN A 16 8.30 2.57 5.17
C ASN A 16 7.50 2.77 6.47
N ASP A 17 6.44 3.56 6.44
CA ASP A 17 5.56 3.81 7.58
C ASP A 17 4.95 2.50 8.08
N VAL A 18 4.49 1.63 7.17
CA VAL A 18 4.04 0.27 7.50
C VAL A 18 5.13 -0.50 8.26
N ARG A 19 6.38 -0.50 7.79
CA ARG A 19 7.50 -1.19 8.46
C ARG A 19 7.78 -0.62 9.85
N GLN A 20 7.62 0.69 10.05
CA GLN A 20 7.78 1.32 11.35
C GLN A 20 6.64 0.94 12.29
N TRP A 21 5.40 0.98 11.81
CA TRP A 21 4.22 0.63 12.59
C TRP A 21 4.23 -0.83 13.04
N VAL A 22 4.52 -1.78 12.14
CA VAL A 22 4.52 -3.21 12.49
C VAL A 22 5.59 -3.62 13.51
N ARG A 23 6.69 -2.86 13.63
CA ARG A 23 7.73 -3.09 14.65
C ARG A 23 7.22 -2.86 16.08
N SER A 24 6.19 -2.03 16.21
CA SER A 24 5.62 -1.63 17.50
C SER A 24 4.40 -2.46 17.89
N LEU A 25 3.96 -3.40 17.05
CA LEU A 25 2.78 -4.21 17.32
C LEU A 25 3.05 -5.30 18.38
N PRO A 26 2.01 -5.70 19.15
CA PRO A 26 2.06 -6.86 20.01
C PRO A 26 2.52 -8.13 19.28
N ARG A 27 3.38 -8.91 19.92
CA ARG A 27 3.89 -10.17 19.36
C ARG A 27 2.92 -11.32 19.63
N THR A 28 1.89 -11.42 18.81
CA THR A 28 0.95 -12.55 18.79
C THR A 28 1.20 -13.44 17.57
N ILE A 29 0.71 -14.68 17.59
CA ILE A 29 0.83 -15.60 16.45
C ILE A 29 0.16 -15.00 15.20
N SER A 30 -1.06 -14.47 15.36
CA SER A 30 -1.80 -13.83 14.26
C SER A 30 -1.04 -12.63 13.70
N ASN A 31 -0.54 -11.73 14.56
CA ASN A 31 0.23 -10.58 14.10
C ASN A 31 1.52 -11.01 13.38
N ALA A 32 2.20 -12.05 13.85
CA ALA A 32 3.44 -12.52 13.23
C ALA A 32 3.23 -12.99 11.78
N GLU A 33 2.10 -13.62 11.48
CA GLU A 33 1.76 -14.04 10.11
C GLU A 33 1.23 -12.88 9.26
N ASP A 34 0.31 -12.09 9.79
CA ASP A 34 -0.32 -10.98 9.06
C ASP A 34 0.68 -9.87 8.72
N VAL A 35 1.66 -9.59 9.60
CA VAL A 35 2.73 -8.62 9.34
C VAL A 35 3.55 -9.01 8.11
N LYS A 36 3.85 -10.30 7.91
CA LYS A 36 4.61 -10.76 6.73
C LYS A 36 3.83 -10.45 5.45
N GLN A 37 2.52 -10.66 5.46
CA GLN A 37 1.67 -10.36 4.32
C GLN A 37 1.61 -8.86 4.05
N LEU A 38 1.39 -8.04 5.08
CA LEU A 38 1.33 -6.58 4.96
C LEU A 38 2.64 -5.96 4.46
N VAL A 39 3.79 -6.39 4.98
CA VAL A 39 5.10 -5.86 4.56
C VAL A 39 5.37 -6.17 3.09
N ARG A 40 4.94 -7.35 2.62
CA ARG A 40 5.05 -7.73 1.20
C ARG A 40 4.12 -6.91 0.32
N SER A 41 2.83 -6.84 0.66
CA SER A 41 1.84 -6.15 -0.17
C SER A 41 2.12 -4.64 -0.24
N SER A 42 2.47 -4.00 0.90
CA SER A 42 2.81 -2.57 0.93
C SER A 42 4.06 -2.24 0.10
N GLY A 43 5.10 -3.08 0.17
CA GLY A 43 6.28 -2.95 -0.68
C GLY A 43 5.99 -3.18 -2.16
N SER A 44 5.08 -4.09 -2.48
CA SER A 44 4.67 -4.39 -3.86
C SER A 44 3.97 -3.20 -4.53
N VAL A 45 3.22 -2.39 -3.77
CA VAL A 45 2.63 -1.13 -4.29
C VAL A 45 3.72 -0.19 -4.80
N ALA A 46 4.76 0.06 -4.01
CA ALA A 46 5.87 0.95 -4.40
C ALA A 46 6.68 0.39 -5.57
N ALA A 47 7.02 -0.91 -5.51
CA ALA A 47 7.78 -1.57 -6.57
C ALA A 47 7.06 -1.49 -7.92
N ASN A 48 5.76 -1.81 -7.97
CA ASN A 48 5.01 -1.74 -9.22
C ASN A 48 4.75 -0.30 -9.69
N GLN A 49 4.72 0.68 -8.78
CA GLN A 49 4.64 2.09 -9.15
C GLN A 49 5.93 2.56 -9.88
N ILE A 50 7.10 2.15 -9.39
CA ILE A 50 8.40 2.40 -10.04
C ILE A 50 8.48 1.69 -11.40
N GLU A 51 8.01 0.45 -11.48
CA GLU A 51 7.98 -0.30 -12.74
C GLU A 51 7.00 0.30 -13.76
N ALA A 52 5.87 0.88 -13.31
CA ALA A 52 4.93 1.54 -14.20
C ALA A 52 5.50 2.80 -14.87
N ASP A 53 6.44 3.48 -14.19
CA ASP A 53 7.16 4.62 -14.75
C ASP A 53 8.16 4.19 -15.83
N ASN A 54 8.82 3.04 -15.63
CA ASN A 54 9.75 2.42 -16.57
C ASN A 54 9.08 1.44 -17.57
N ALA A 55 7.76 1.49 -17.71
CA ALA A 55 6.99 0.51 -18.49
C ALA A 55 7.35 0.56 -19.98
N LEU A 56 7.40 -0.63 -20.61
CA LEU A 56 7.75 -0.78 -22.03
C LEU A 56 6.62 -0.39 -23.01
N GLY A 57 5.46 0.00 -22.48
CA GLY A 57 4.30 0.45 -23.24
C GLY A 57 3.02 0.50 -22.39
N ASP A 58 1.92 0.98 -22.97
CA ASP A 58 0.68 1.25 -22.22
C ASP A 58 0.04 -0.01 -21.61
N LYS A 59 0.13 -1.16 -22.28
CA LYS A 59 -0.38 -2.45 -21.75
C LYS A 59 0.38 -2.89 -20.51
N ASP A 60 1.70 -2.74 -20.52
CA ASP A 60 2.56 -3.09 -19.38
C ASP A 60 2.29 -2.13 -18.22
N ARG A 61 2.27 -0.81 -18.50
CA ARG A 61 1.92 0.22 -17.52
C ARG A 61 0.55 -0.05 -16.86
N LEU A 62 -0.47 -0.39 -17.67
CA LEU A 62 -1.80 -0.74 -17.18
C LEU A 62 -1.77 -1.96 -16.25
N MET A 63 -1.00 -2.99 -16.60
CA MET A 63 -0.84 -4.19 -15.76
C MET A 63 -0.19 -3.83 -14.42
N LYS A 64 0.88 -3.02 -14.41
CA LYS A 64 1.53 -2.56 -13.18
C LYS A 64 0.57 -1.80 -12.26
N PHE A 65 -0.22 -0.87 -12.80
CA PHE A 65 -1.23 -0.16 -11.99
C PHE A 65 -2.34 -1.07 -11.47
N ARG A 66 -2.74 -2.12 -12.22
CA ARG A 66 -3.67 -3.14 -11.73
C ARG A 66 -3.09 -3.91 -10.54
N ILE A 67 -1.80 -4.23 -10.57
CA ILE A 67 -1.08 -4.82 -9.45
C ILE A 67 -1.04 -3.84 -8.27
N CYS A 68 -0.64 -2.58 -8.47
CA CYS A 68 -0.65 -1.58 -7.38
C CYS A 68 -2.03 -1.49 -6.69
N ARG A 69 -3.12 -1.48 -7.46
CA ARG A 69 -4.49 -1.47 -6.91
C ARG A 69 -4.81 -2.73 -6.09
N LYS A 70 -4.42 -3.91 -6.58
CA LYS A 70 -4.62 -5.19 -5.89
C LYS A 70 -3.87 -5.18 -4.55
N GLU A 71 -2.59 -4.84 -4.59
CA GLU A 71 -1.70 -4.85 -3.43
C GLU A 71 -2.07 -3.78 -2.39
N ALA A 72 -2.59 -2.63 -2.84
CA ALA A 72 -3.16 -1.63 -1.94
C ALA A 72 -4.47 -2.10 -1.28
N ARG A 73 -5.31 -2.89 -1.97
CA ARG A 73 -6.49 -3.51 -1.32
C ARG A 73 -6.08 -4.54 -0.27
N GLU A 74 -5.12 -5.40 -0.61
CA GLU A 74 -4.59 -6.42 0.32
C GLU A 74 -3.92 -5.78 1.53
N SER A 75 -3.12 -4.72 1.33
CA SER A 75 -2.51 -3.97 2.44
C SER A 75 -3.57 -3.44 3.41
N GLY A 76 -4.64 -2.83 2.89
CA GLY A 76 -5.75 -2.35 3.72
C GLY A 76 -6.46 -3.47 4.49
N LEU A 77 -6.62 -4.67 3.90
CA LEU A 77 -7.14 -5.83 4.60
C LEU A 77 -6.26 -6.20 5.79
N TRP A 78 -4.96 -6.37 5.58
CA TRP A 78 -4.03 -6.78 6.63
C TRP A 78 -3.90 -5.73 7.73
N ILE A 79 -3.90 -4.44 7.39
CA ILE A 79 -3.91 -3.35 8.39
C ILE A 79 -5.13 -3.48 9.32
N ARG A 80 -6.32 -3.79 8.78
CA ARG A 80 -7.53 -3.95 9.60
C ARG A 80 -7.49 -5.17 10.51
N LEU A 81 -6.90 -6.28 10.05
CA LEU A 81 -6.81 -7.53 10.80
C LEU A 81 -5.79 -7.48 11.94
N LEU A 82 -4.68 -6.75 11.76
CA LEU A 82 -3.63 -6.63 12.76
C LEU A 82 -4.12 -6.00 14.06
N ASP A 83 -3.78 -6.63 15.19
CA ASP A 83 -4.07 -6.09 16.52
C ASP A 83 -2.99 -5.07 16.92
N ALA A 84 -3.41 -3.82 17.13
CA ALA A 84 -2.55 -2.74 17.60
C ALA A 84 -2.54 -2.58 19.14
N GLY A 85 -3.24 -3.45 19.86
CA GLY A 85 -3.39 -3.40 21.31
C GLY A 85 -4.12 -2.15 21.79
N ALA A 86 -3.93 -1.79 23.06
CA ALA A 86 -4.59 -0.64 23.68
C ALA A 86 -3.85 0.70 23.48
N ASN A 87 -2.74 0.72 22.73
CA ASN A 87 -1.96 1.94 22.52
C ASN A 87 -2.67 2.86 21.50
N GLU A 88 -3.17 4.00 21.98
CA GLU A 88 -3.90 4.97 21.15
C GLU A 88 -3.10 5.45 19.94
N ALA A 89 -1.79 5.70 20.09
CA ALA A 89 -0.96 6.13 18.97
C ALA A 89 -0.85 5.06 17.88
N LEU A 90 -0.77 3.78 18.25
CA LEU A 90 -0.75 2.67 17.28
C LEU A 90 -2.11 2.50 16.60
N GLN A 91 -3.21 2.77 17.30
CA GLN A 91 -4.56 2.75 16.72
C GLN A 91 -4.78 3.91 15.74
N GLN A 92 -4.30 5.11 16.07
CA GLN A 92 -4.34 6.25 15.14
C GLN A 92 -3.51 5.98 13.89
N GLU A 93 -2.34 5.41 14.05
CA GLU A 93 -1.48 5.05 12.91
C GLU A 93 -2.11 3.95 12.05
N LYS A 94 -2.78 2.96 12.66
CA LYS A 94 -3.59 1.95 11.94
C LYS A 94 -4.66 2.59 11.07
N ILE A 95 -5.39 3.57 11.60
CA ILE A 95 -6.44 4.30 10.87
C ILE A 95 -5.83 5.06 9.69
N ARG A 96 -4.75 5.81 9.94
CA ARG A 96 -4.04 6.60 8.93
C ARG A 96 -3.52 5.72 7.78
N LEU A 97 -2.86 4.60 8.11
CA LEU A 97 -2.34 3.67 7.12
C LEU A 97 -3.45 2.99 6.31
N ASN A 98 -4.56 2.62 6.95
CA ASN A 98 -5.71 2.03 6.24
C ASN A 98 -6.40 3.04 5.31
N ASP A 99 -6.50 4.31 5.73
CA ASP A 99 -7.00 5.37 4.86
C ASP A 99 -6.07 5.59 3.67
N GLU A 100 -4.76 5.69 3.90
CA GLU A 100 -3.76 5.84 2.84
C GLU A 100 -3.84 4.70 1.80
N SER A 101 -3.94 3.46 2.28
CA SER A 101 -4.19 2.28 1.44
C SER A 101 -5.44 2.43 0.58
N SER A 102 -6.52 2.98 1.15
CA SER A 102 -7.78 3.23 0.46
C SER A 102 -7.69 4.37 -0.56
N GLN A 103 -6.89 5.40 -0.28
CA GLN A 103 -6.59 6.47 -1.22
C GLN A 103 -5.84 5.93 -2.45
N PHE A 104 -4.83 5.07 -2.26
CA PHE A 104 -4.15 4.41 -3.38
C PHE A 104 -5.11 3.59 -4.25
N VAL A 105 -6.03 2.83 -3.65
CA VAL A 105 -7.04 2.09 -4.42
C VAL A 105 -7.86 3.00 -5.33
N LYS A 106 -8.26 4.18 -4.83
CA LYS A 106 -9.02 5.18 -5.60
C LYS A 106 -8.17 5.81 -6.70
N ILE A 107 -6.93 6.19 -6.39
CA ILE A 107 -5.96 6.74 -7.34
C ILE A 107 -5.72 5.76 -8.49
N TYR A 108 -5.34 4.52 -8.18
CA TYR A 108 -5.08 3.51 -9.21
C TYR A 108 -6.33 3.13 -9.99
N SER A 109 -7.51 3.10 -9.37
CA SER A 109 -8.76 2.88 -10.12
C SER A 109 -8.99 4.00 -11.14
N THR A 110 -8.74 5.26 -10.78
CA THR A 110 -8.87 6.40 -11.68
C THR A 110 -7.85 6.31 -12.83
N ILE A 111 -6.61 5.95 -12.55
CA ILE A 111 -5.55 5.79 -13.55
C ILE A 111 -5.90 4.65 -14.54
N ILE A 112 -6.29 3.48 -14.02
CA ILE A 112 -6.67 2.31 -14.82
C ILE A 112 -7.82 2.66 -15.78
N ASN A 113 -8.88 3.30 -15.28
CA ASN A 113 -10.02 3.66 -16.11
C ASN A 113 -9.64 4.64 -17.24
N ARG A 114 -8.71 5.57 -16.98
CA ARG A 114 -8.22 6.51 -18.00
C ARG A 114 -7.37 5.84 -19.08
N LEU A 115 -6.69 4.75 -18.76
CA LEU A 115 -5.88 3.96 -19.69
C LEU A 115 -6.71 2.92 -20.47
N GLY A 116 -8.05 2.99 -20.40
CA GLY A 116 -8.96 2.08 -21.10
C GLY A 116 -9.13 0.72 -20.41
N GLY A 117 -8.94 0.68 -19.09
CA GLY A 117 -8.94 -0.53 -18.27
C GLY A 117 -10.22 -0.85 -17.54
#